data_AF-U5I4Q5-F1
#
_entry.id   AF-U5I4Q5-F1
#
_cell.length_a   1.000
_cell.length_b   1.000
_cell.length_c   1.000
_cell.angle_alpha   90.00
_cell.angle_beta   90.00
_cell.angle_gamma   90.00
#
_symmetry.space_group_name_H-M   'P 1'
#
loop_
_entity.id
_entity.type
_entity.pdbx_description
1 polymer ?
#
loop_
_entity_poly.entity_id
_entity_poly.type
_entity_poly.pdbx_seq_one_letter_code
_entity_poly.pdbx_strand_id
1 'polypeptide(L)'
;ISAKYNGESCVQYIGPNGSGHYVKMVHNGIEYSDMELISESYYLLKEIALMNNKEMSDIFYKWNEGELSSYLIEITGHILEKKDFEGKYVLDYILDEASHKGTGMWTAQSALDLYIPLSVITESVFVRYLSSLRSQRFIASTILKGPKRSLIDLESKKIFIEDIRKSLFLGKIISYAQGFNQMKEASLKYKWNLNFSNIAKIFRAGCIIRANFLNDIMLSYMDNNNLINLLLTPYFQGIINLYQKSLRRVVITAIRNGIAVP
;
A
#
# COMPACT_ATOMS: atom_id res chain seq x y z
N ILE A 1 -19.56 7.23 -19.29
CA ILE A 1 -19.41 8.15 -18.14
C ILE A 1 -18.10 7.78 -17.45
N SER A 2 -17.21 8.74 -17.18
CA SER A 2 -15.94 8.52 -16.45
C SER A 2 -15.79 9.54 -15.33
N ALA A 3 -15.00 9.20 -14.30
CA ALA A 3 -14.51 10.21 -13.36
C ALA A 3 -13.68 11.28 -14.09
N LYS A 4 -13.60 12.47 -13.50
CA LYS A 4 -12.76 13.57 -13.98
C LYS A 4 -11.83 14.05 -12.87
N TYR A 5 -10.60 14.41 -13.23
CA TYR A 5 -9.62 15.04 -12.35
C TYR A 5 -9.15 16.34 -13.01
N ASN A 6 -9.37 17.48 -12.36
CA ASN A 6 -9.10 18.82 -12.91
C ASN A 6 -9.66 19.03 -14.34
N GLY A 7 -10.89 18.56 -14.56
CA GLY A 7 -11.57 18.64 -15.87
C GLY A 7 -11.19 17.55 -16.88
N GLU A 8 -10.13 16.78 -16.63
CA GLU A 8 -9.66 15.72 -17.52
C GLU A 8 -10.32 14.38 -17.22
N SER A 9 -10.80 13.68 -18.25
CA SER A 9 -11.44 12.38 -18.09
C SER A 9 -10.43 11.28 -17.72
N CYS A 10 -10.72 10.49 -16.69
CA CYS A 10 -9.92 9.34 -16.27
C CYS A 10 -10.22 8.10 -17.13
N VAL A 11 -10.06 8.26 -18.44
CA VAL A 11 -10.19 7.18 -19.44
C VAL A 11 -9.26 7.48 -20.61
N GLN A 12 -8.54 6.47 -21.08
CA GLN A 12 -7.62 6.55 -22.21
C GLN A 12 -7.61 5.21 -22.95
N TYR A 13 -7.26 5.23 -24.24
CA TYR A 13 -6.90 4.00 -24.94
C TYR A 13 -5.55 3.51 -24.39
N ILE A 14 -5.55 2.31 -23.81
CA ILE A 14 -4.37 1.75 -23.14
C ILE A 14 -3.38 1.14 -24.13
N GLY A 15 -3.89 0.43 -25.14
CA GLY A 15 -3.10 -0.32 -26.09
C GLY A 15 -3.91 -1.46 -26.71
N PRO A 16 -3.29 -2.30 -27.55
CA PRO A 16 -3.99 -3.38 -28.24
C PRO A 16 -4.34 -4.56 -27.31
N ASN A 17 -5.16 -5.47 -27.82
CA ASN A 17 -5.47 -6.77 -27.19
C ASN A 17 -5.94 -6.65 -25.72
N GLY A 18 -5.40 -7.48 -24.83
CA GLY A 18 -5.73 -7.50 -23.39
C GLY A 18 -5.01 -6.45 -22.53
N SER A 19 -4.34 -5.46 -23.12
CA SER A 19 -3.51 -4.49 -22.38
C SER A 19 -4.29 -3.71 -21.31
N GLY A 20 -5.54 -3.32 -21.58
CA GLY A 20 -6.41 -2.67 -20.61
C GLY A 20 -6.74 -3.55 -19.40
N HIS A 21 -7.01 -4.84 -19.63
CA HIS A 21 -7.23 -5.81 -18.55
C HIS A 21 -5.95 -6.03 -17.73
N TYR A 22 -4.79 -6.06 -18.40
CA TYR A 22 -3.49 -6.19 -17.72
C TYR A 22 -3.20 -4.99 -16.81
N VAL A 23 -3.41 -3.77 -17.28
CA VAL A 23 -3.26 -2.55 -16.46
C VAL A 23 -4.22 -2.58 -15.27
N LYS A 24 -5.46 -3.07 -15.45
CA LYS A 24 -6.41 -3.25 -14.33
C LYS A 24 -5.96 -4.31 -13.32
N MET A 25 -5.39 -5.42 -13.80
CA MET A 25 -4.80 -6.46 -12.94
C MET A 25 -3.69 -5.86 -12.07
N VAL A 26 -2.73 -5.16 -12.66
CA VAL A 26 -1.64 -4.49 -11.92
C VAL A 26 -2.18 -3.45 -10.94
N HIS A 27 -3.19 -2.64 -11.33
CA HIS A 27 -3.89 -1.74 -10.40
C HIS A 27 -4.39 -2.48 -9.16
N ASN A 28 -5.03 -3.64 -9.31
CA ASN A 28 -5.50 -4.41 -8.16
C ASN A 28 -4.37 -5.04 -7.34
N GLY A 29 -3.22 -5.35 -7.95
CA GLY A 29 -2.02 -5.73 -7.20
C GLY A 29 -1.53 -4.58 -6.32
N ILE A 30 -1.41 -3.37 -6.88
CA ILE A 30 -1.03 -2.17 -6.13
C ILE A 30 -2.04 -1.89 -5.00
N GLU A 31 -3.34 -2.04 -5.27
CA GLU A 31 -4.40 -1.91 -4.26
C GLU A 31 -4.19 -2.87 -3.08
N TYR A 32 -3.80 -4.12 -3.34
CA TYR A 32 -3.56 -5.10 -2.27
C TYR A 32 -2.40 -4.67 -1.38
N SER A 33 -1.29 -4.22 -1.99
CA SER A 33 -0.15 -3.73 -1.22
C SER A 33 -0.42 -2.44 -0.45
N ASP A 34 -1.21 -1.50 -1.01
CA ASP A 34 -1.58 -0.27 -0.31
C ASP A 34 -2.41 -0.61 0.95
N MET A 35 -3.37 -1.53 0.82
CA MET A 35 -4.16 -2.01 1.96
C MET A 35 -3.29 -2.70 3.01
N GLU A 36 -2.32 -3.52 2.59
CA GLU A 36 -1.43 -4.23 3.50
C GLU A 36 -0.49 -3.27 4.27
N LEU A 37 0.15 -2.34 3.57
CA LEU A 37 1.00 -1.33 4.20
C LEU A 37 0.20 -0.46 5.20
N ILE A 38 -1.06 -0.17 4.90
CA ILE A 38 -1.97 0.51 5.81
C ILE A 38 -2.31 -0.37 7.03
N SER A 39 -2.58 -1.67 6.84
CA SER A 39 -2.85 -2.59 7.97
C SER A 39 -1.64 -2.79 8.87
N GLU A 40 -0.44 -2.88 8.31
CA GLU A 40 0.80 -2.90 9.09
C GLU A 40 0.97 -1.62 9.91
N SER A 41 0.73 -0.46 9.28
CA SER A 41 0.80 0.84 9.96
C SER A 41 -0.20 0.91 11.12
N TYR A 42 -1.45 0.47 10.88
CA TYR A 42 -2.47 0.34 11.92
C TYR A 42 -2.00 -0.58 13.07
N TYR A 43 -1.46 -1.75 12.73
CA TYR A 43 -1.07 -2.74 13.73
C TYR A 43 0.12 -2.25 14.58
N LEU A 44 1.08 -1.54 13.99
CA LEU A 44 2.18 -0.89 14.71
C LEU A 44 1.68 0.22 15.64
N LEU A 45 0.72 1.04 15.20
CA LEU A 45 0.12 2.08 16.05
C LEU A 45 -0.65 1.47 17.24
N LYS A 46 -1.38 0.37 17.00
CA LYS A 46 -2.15 -0.33 18.03
C LYS A 46 -1.24 -1.05 19.03
N GLU A 47 -0.29 -1.84 18.56
CA GLU A 47 0.44 -2.79 19.40
C GLU A 47 1.72 -2.22 20.02
N ILE A 48 2.34 -1.20 19.39
CA ILE A 48 3.57 -0.58 19.90
C ILE A 48 3.29 0.82 20.44
N ALA A 49 2.58 1.66 19.69
CA ALA A 49 2.22 3.00 20.15
C ALA A 49 1.02 2.99 21.12
N LEU A 50 0.38 1.83 21.35
CA LEU A 50 -0.74 1.64 22.27
C LEU A 50 -1.86 2.65 22.06
N MET A 51 -2.17 2.93 20.79
CA MET A 51 -3.21 3.87 20.41
C MET A 51 -4.56 3.18 20.33
N ASN A 52 -5.60 3.86 20.82
CA ASN A 52 -6.98 3.39 20.63
C ASN A 52 -7.51 3.81 19.24
N ASN A 53 -8.67 3.27 18.84
CA ASN A 53 -9.23 3.49 17.51
C ASN A 53 -9.51 4.97 17.21
N LYS A 54 -9.93 5.77 18.19
CA LYS A 54 -10.16 7.22 17.98
C LYS A 54 -8.84 7.94 17.71
N GLU A 55 -7.82 7.69 18.52
CA GLU A 55 -6.50 8.30 18.31
C GLU A 55 -5.91 7.90 16.96
N MET A 56 -6.03 6.62 16.57
CA MET A 56 -5.58 6.16 15.25
C MET A 56 -6.37 6.82 14.12
N SER A 57 -7.70 6.96 14.26
CA SER A 57 -8.54 7.67 13.30
C SER A 57 -8.03 9.09 13.07
N ASP A 58 -7.73 9.83 14.15
CA ASP A 58 -7.23 11.20 14.07
C ASP A 58 -5.87 11.28 13.37
N ILE A 59 -4.99 10.28 13.59
CA ILE A 59 -3.72 10.15 12.86
C ILE A 59 -3.94 9.91 11.37
N PHE A 60 -4.84 9.00 10.97
CA PHE A 60 -5.12 8.74 9.56
C PHE A 60 -5.75 9.95 8.86
N TYR A 61 -6.65 10.68 9.52
CA TYR A 61 -7.17 11.95 8.99
C TYR A 61 -6.03 12.97 8.79
N LYS A 62 -5.15 13.14 9.77
CA LYS A 62 -3.99 14.03 9.66
C LYS A 62 -3.04 13.61 8.53
N TRP A 63 -2.79 12.31 8.36
CA TRP A 63 -1.97 11.81 7.25
C TRP A 63 -2.62 12.09 5.89
N ASN A 64 -3.95 12.06 5.82
CA ASN A 64 -4.71 12.34 4.61
C ASN A 64 -4.65 13.82 4.15
N GLU A 65 -4.27 14.73 5.04
CA GLU A 65 -4.03 16.15 4.71
C GLU A 65 -2.66 16.38 4.05
N GLY A 66 -1.76 15.39 4.11
CA GLY A 66 -0.39 15.47 3.60
C GLY A 66 -0.12 14.63 2.36
N GLU A 67 1.12 14.15 2.22
CA GLU A 67 1.56 13.37 1.06
C GLU A 67 0.88 11.99 0.92
N LEU A 68 0.29 11.49 2.01
CA LEU A 68 -0.49 10.25 2.01
C LEU A 68 -1.95 10.46 1.57
N SER A 69 -2.34 11.68 1.19
CA SER A 69 -3.69 12.01 0.74
C SER A 69 -4.18 11.06 -0.34
N SER A 70 -5.14 10.20 0.03
CA SER A 70 -5.65 9.13 -0.80
C SER A 70 -6.96 8.57 -0.27
N TYR A 71 -7.74 7.96 -1.16
CA TYR A 71 -9.01 7.36 -0.77
C TYR A 71 -8.85 6.27 0.31
N LEU A 72 -7.83 5.42 0.21
CA LEU A 72 -7.62 4.34 1.17
C LEU A 72 -7.25 4.86 2.58
N ILE A 73 -6.47 5.94 2.67
CA ILE A 73 -6.16 6.59 3.95
C ILE A 73 -7.41 7.27 4.54
N GLU A 74 -8.17 7.97 3.72
CA GLU A 74 -9.45 8.60 4.10
C GLU A 74 -10.44 7.59 4.71
N ILE A 75 -10.73 6.50 3.99
CA ILE A 75 -11.69 5.51 4.49
C ILE A 75 -11.16 4.77 5.72
N THR A 76 -9.84 4.63 5.88
CA THR A 76 -9.26 4.01 7.08
C THR A 76 -9.56 4.83 8.32
N GLY A 77 -9.47 6.17 8.24
CA GLY A 77 -9.93 7.06 9.31
C GLY A 77 -11.42 6.82 9.65
N HIS A 78 -12.29 6.83 8.64
CA HIS A 78 -13.72 6.56 8.84
C HIS A 78 -14.02 5.19 9.45
N ILE A 79 -13.30 4.14 9.02
CA ILE A 79 -13.47 2.77 9.52
C ILE A 79 -13.10 2.69 11.00
N LEU A 80 -12.00 3.32 11.41
CA LEU A 80 -11.54 3.33 12.80
C LEU A 80 -12.52 4.04 13.73
N GLU A 81 -13.23 5.07 13.27
CA GLU A 81 -14.22 5.79 14.06
C GLU A 81 -15.61 5.14 14.07
N LYS A 82 -15.86 4.18 13.17
CA LYS A 82 -17.19 3.59 13.00
C LYS A 82 -17.60 2.78 14.23
N LYS A 83 -18.71 3.19 14.84
CA LYS A 83 -19.37 2.49 15.94
C LYS A 83 -20.68 1.82 15.52
N ASP A 84 -21.03 0.73 16.20
CA ASP A 84 -22.34 0.08 16.12
C ASP A 84 -23.40 0.80 16.98
N PHE A 85 -24.60 0.23 17.07
CA PHE A 85 -25.70 0.78 17.86
C PHE A 85 -25.47 0.74 19.38
N GLU A 86 -24.51 -0.07 19.85
CA GLU A 86 -24.11 -0.17 21.26
C GLU A 86 -22.93 0.77 21.59
N GLY A 87 -22.43 1.52 20.60
CA GLY A 87 -21.29 2.42 20.76
C GLY A 87 -19.92 1.72 20.73
N LYS A 88 -19.87 0.44 20.35
CA LYS A 88 -18.63 -0.33 20.20
C LYS A 88 -18.02 -0.10 18.82
N TYR A 89 -16.69 -0.06 18.73
CA TYR A 89 -16.01 0.09 17.45
C TYR A 89 -16.19 -1.16 16.59
N VAL A 90 -16.76 -1.01 15.39
CA VAL A 90 -17.10 -2.12 14.50
C VAL A 90 -15.86 -2.92 14.11
N LEU A 91 -14.73 -2.23 13.86
CA LEU A 91 -13.49 -2.86 13.42
C LEU A 91 -13.02 -3.98 14.36
N ASP A 92 -13.18 -3.82 15.68
CA ASP A 92 -12.71 -4.79 16.67
C ASP A 92 -13.54 -6.09 16.70
N TYR A 93 -14.68 -6.12 15.99
CA TYR A 93 -15.56 -7.30 15.88
C TYR A 93 -15.55 -7.93 14.48
N ILE A 94 -14.81 -7.36 13.53
CA ILE A 94 -14.64 -7.93 12.20
C ILE A 94 -13.66 -9.11 12.29
N LEU A 95 -14.05 -10.25 11.70
CA LEU A 95 -13.18 -11.41 11.61
C LEU A 95 -11.93 -11.08 10.79
N ASP A 96 -10.76 -11.41 11.32
CA ASP A 96 -9.43 -11.18 10.74
C ASP A 96 -9.09 -12.21 9.64
N GLU A 97 -10.00 -12.35 8.67
CA GLU A 97 -9.89 -13.25 7.53
C GLU A 97 -10.16 -12.48 6.23
N ALA A 98 -9.08 -12.08 5.57
CA ALA A 98 -9.15 -11.27 4.37
C ALA A 98 -9.50 -12.14 3.15
N SER A 99 -10.69 -11.92 2.59
CA SER A 99 -11.06 -12.53 1.32
C SER A 99 -10.28 -11.94 0.13
N HIS A 100 -10.21 -12.70 -0.96
CA HIS A 100 -9.61 -12.26 -2.23
C HIS A 100 -10.41 -12.82 -3.42
N LYS A 101 -10.38 -12.10 -4.56
CA LYS A 101 -11.05 -12.52 -5.81
C LYS A 101 -10.09 -12.96 -6.91
N GLY A 102 -8.81 -13.15 -6.58
CA GLY A 102 -7.79 -13.69 -7.48
C GLY A 102 -6.97 -12.66 -8.28
N THR A 103 -7.44 -11.41 -8.44
CA THR A 103 -6.71 -10.41 -9.24
C THR A 103 -5.33 -10.04 -8.68
N GLY A 104 -5.17 -9.95 -7.36
CA GLY A 104 -3.85 -9.77 -6.75
C GLY A 104 -2.90 -10.96 -7.01
N MET A 105 -3.42 -12.18 -6.95
CA MET A 105 -2.68 -13.41 -7.27
C MET A 105 -2.23 -13.42 -8.74
N TRP A 106 -3.09 -13.02 -9.68
CA TRP A 106 -2.72 -12.93 -11.09
C TRP A 106 -1.59 -11.93 -11.34
N THR A 107 -1.57 -10.80 -10.61
CA THR A 107 -0.46 -9.85 -10.69
C THR A 107 0.86 -10.47 -10.24
N ALA A 108 0.86 -11.21 -9.12
CA ALA A 108 2.03 -11.91 -8.62
C ALA A 108 2.50 -13.03 -9.58
N GLN A 109 1.56 -13.84 -10.09
CA GLN A 109 1.86 -14.89 -11.08
C GLN A 109 2.47 -14.30 -12.36
N SER A 110 1.89 -13.24 -12.90
CA SER A 110 2.42 -12.58 -14.09
C SER A 110 3.82 -11.99 -13.86
N ALA A 111 4.12 -11.51 -12.65
CA ALA A 111 5.47 -11.05 -12.33
C ALA A 111 6.49 -12.20 -12.35
N LEU A 112 6.12 -13.38 -11.86
CA LEU A 112 6.95 -14.59 -11.96
C LEU A 112 7.15 -15.00 -13.43
N ASP A 113 6.10 -14.98 -14.25
CA ASP A 113 6.16 -15.29 -15.69
C ASP A 113 6.99 -14.28 -16.52
N LEU A 114 7.20 -13.09 -15.97
CA LEU A 114 8.04 -12.03 -16.53
C LEU A 114 9.45 -12.00 -15.94
N TYR A 115 9.75 -12.84 -14.93
CA TYR A 115 11.03 -12.87 -14.21
C TYR A 115 11.40 -11.52 -13.57
N ILE A 116 10.42 -10.84 -12.97
CA ILE A 116 10.63 -9.53 -12.33
C ILE A 116 10.33 -9.57 -10.83
N PRO A 117 11.02 -8.74 -10.03
CA PRO A 117 10.71 -8.62 -8.61
C PRO A 117 9.43 -7.82 -8.39
N LEU A 118 8.47 -8.42 -7.67
CA LEU A 118 7.21 -7.79 -7.26
C LEU A 118 6.88 -8.10 -5.79
N SER A 119 7.87 -7.92 -4.91
CA SER A 119 7.83 -8.43 -3.54
C SER A 119 6.67 -7.87 -2.72
N VAL A 120 6.44 -6.55 -2.71
CA VAL A 120 5.46 -5.93 -1.80
C VAL A 120 4.04 -6.39 -2.14
N ILE A 121 3.72 -6.43 -3.44
CA ILE A 121 2.41 -6.92 -3.91
C ILE A 121 2.28 -8.42 -3.64
N THR A 122 3.34 -9.20 -3.83
CA THR A 122 3.30 -10.65 -3.61
C THR A 122 3.10 -10.99 -2.13
N GLU A 123 3.81 -10.33 -1.23
CA GLU A 123 3.64 -10.50 0.22
C GLU A 123 2.22 -10.10 0.66
N SER A 124 1.66 -9.02 0.13
CA SER A 124 0.26 -8.64 0.42
C SER A 124 -0.78 -9.71 0.00
N VAL A 125 -0.44 -10.57 -0.97
CA VAL A 125 -1.27 -11.74 -1.31
C VAL A 125 -1.07 -12.86 -0.29
N PHE A 126 0.18 -13.14 0.10
CA PHE A 126 0.49 -14.16 1.09
C PHE A 126 -0.07 -13.84 2.48
N VAL A 127 -0.06 -12.58 2.92
CA VAL A 127 -0.66 -12.19 4.21
C VAL A 127 -2.16 -12.47 4.23
N ARG A 128 -2.86 -12.24 3.12
CA ARG A 128 -4.29 -12.61 3.02
C ARG A 128 -4.48 -14.11 3.16
N TYR A 129 -3.64 -14.92 2.54
CA TYR A 129 -3.68 -16.38 2.70
C TYR A 129 -3.35 -16.79 4.14
N LEU A 130 -2.37 -16.14 4.78
CA LEU A 130 -2.05 -16.40 6.18
C LEU A 130 -3.24 -16.06 7.10
N SER A 131 -3.97 -14.98 6.80
CA SER A 131 -5.14 -14.58 7.58
C SER A 131 -6.25 -15.63 7.56
N SER A 132 -6.45 -16.35 6.44
CA SER A 132 -7.45 -17.41 6.31
C SER A 132 -7.06 -18.72 7.01
N LEU A 133 -5.79 -18.90 7.37
CA LEU A 133 -5.33 -20.03 8.21
C LEU A 133 -5.67 -19.83 9.69
N ARG A 134 -6.84 -19.28 10.01
CA ARG A 134 -7.24 -18.86 11.36
C ARG A 134 -7.08 -19.94 12.42
N SER A 135 -7.60 -21.14 12.16
CA SER A 135 -7.50 -22.26 13.11
C SER A 135 -6.04 -22.63 13.39
N GLN A 136 -5.17 -22.58 12.37
CA GLN A 136 -3.75 -22.84 12.54
C GLN A 136 -3.07 -21.73 13.34
N ARG A 137 -3.39 -20.45 13.05
CA ARG A 137 -2.88 -19.30 13.82
C ARG A 137 -3.28 -19.36 15.29
N PHE A 138 -4.52 -19.75 15.59
CA PHE A 138 -5.00 -19.90 16.97
C PHE A 138 -4.28 -21.03 17.71
N ILE A 139 -4.08 -22.19 17.08
CA ILE A 139 -3.29 -23.27 17.68
C ILE A 139 -1.84 -22.80 17.89
N ALA A 140 -1.23 -22.19 16.88
CA ALA A 140 0.14 -21.70 16.94
C ALA A 140 0.35 -20.67 18.05
N SER A 141 -0.60 -19.77 18.32
CA SER A 141 -0.46 -18.77 19.39
C SER A 141 -0.44 -19.35 20.80
N THR A 142 -0.94 -20.58 20.99
CA THR A 142 -0.87 -21.30 22.28
C THR A 142 0.43 -22.06 22.48
N ILE A 143 1.17 -22.34 21.40
CA ILE A 143 2.37 -23.19 21.40
C ILE A 143 3.64 -22.35 21.21
N LEU A 144 3.63 -21.44 20.25
CA LEU A 144 4.77 -20.61 19.87
C LEU A 144 4.88 -19.41 20.81
N LYS A 145 6.12 -19.09 21.21
CA LYS A 145 6.42 -17.96 22.10
C LYS A 145 7.08 -16.84 21.30
N GLY A 146 6.64 -15.61 21.55
CA GLY A 146 7.27 -14.39 21.03
C GLY A 146 8.07 -13.63 22.09
N PRO A 147 8.79 -12.57 21.71
CA PRO A 147 9.47 -11.69 22.65
C PRO A 147 8.45 -10.97 23.55
N LYS A 148 8.90 -10.57 24.74
CA LYS A 148 8.14 -9.63 25.57
C LYS A 148 8.22 -8.25 24.93
N ARG A 149 7.07 -7.61 24.73
CA ARG A 149 7.00 -6.27 24.14
C ARG A 149 7.48 -5.23 25.15
N SER A 150 8.26 -4.28 24.65
CA SER A 150 8.74 -3.15 25.43
C SER A 150 7.81 -1.97 25.28
N LEU A 151 7.46 -1.33 26.40
CA LEU A 151 6.74 -0.06 26.37
C LEU A 151 7.67 1.04 25.82
N ILE A 152 7.12 1.92 24.99
CA ILE A 152 7.79 3.13 24.53
C ILE A 152 7.30 4.33 25.36
N ASP A 153 8.20 5.25 25.70
CA ASP A 153 7.83 6.51 26.34
C ASP A 153 7.10 7.45 25.37
N LEU A 154 6.52 8.53 25.88
CA LEU A 154 5.70 9.47 25.10
C LEU A 154 6.48 10.18 23.99
N GLU A 155 7.75 10.51 24.19
CA GLU A 155 8.55 11.20 23.18
C GLU A 155 8.95 10.22 22.08
N SER A 156 9.40 9.02 22.47
CA SER A 156 9.64 7.91 21.55
C SER A 156 8.38 7.54 20.75
N LYS A 157 7.19 7.62 21.36
CA LYS A 157 5.90 7.38 20.69
C LYS A 157 5.66 8.38 19.56
N LYS A 158 5.85 9.68 19.77
CA LYS A 158 5.66 10.69 18.72
C LYS A 158 6.62 10.49 17.55
N ILE A 159 7.89 10.23 17.84
CA ILE A 159 8.91 9.94 16.82
C ILE A 159 8.53 8.68 16.03
N PHE A 160 8.07 7.64 16.73
CA PHE A 160 7.69 6.38 16.11
C PHE A 160 6.47 6.52 15.19
N ILE A 161 5.46 7.31 15.57
CA ILE A 161 4.29 7.60 14.71
C ILE A 161 4.73 8.27 13.39
N GLU A 162 5.64 9.24 13.45
CA GLU A 162 6.17 9.88 12.25
C GLU A 162 7.05 8.92 11.42
N ASP A 163 7.78 8.02 12.09
CA ASP A 163 8.53 6.98 11.40
C ASP A 163 7.62 6.00 10.67
N ILE A 164 6.49 5.59 11.26
CA ILE A 164 5.47 4.77 10.59
C ILE A 164 4.95 5.50 9.36
N ARG A 165 4.55 6.78 9.49
CA ARG A 165 4.03 7.59 8.37
C ARG A 165 5.00 7.63 7.19
N LYS A 166 6.29 7.91 7.46
CA LYS A 166 7.35 7.94 6.45
C LYS A 166 7.59 6.58 5.83
N SER A 167 7.54 5.52 6.63
CA SER A 167 7.73 4.14 6.18
C SER A 167 6.59 3.66 5.29
N LEU A 168 5.34 3.99 5.66
CA LEU A 168 4.15 3.76 4.84
C LEU A 168 4.27 4.43 3.47
N PHE A 169 4.65 5.71 3.44
CA PHE A 169 4.81 6.42 2.17
C PHE A 169 5.95 5.83 1.32
N LEU A 170 7.07 5.47 1.94
CA LEU A 170 8.19 4.82 1.26
C LEU A 170 7.80 3.42 0.71
N GLY A 171 7.07 2.62 1.48
CA GLY A 171 6.54 1.32 1.04
C GLY A 171 5.62 1.47 -0.15
N LYS A 172 4.75 2.49 -0.14
CA LYS A 172 3.88 2.84 -1.27
C LYS A 172 4.69 3.21 -2.51
N ILE A 173 5.73 4.04 -2.39
CA ILE A 173 6.64 4.36 -3.50
C ILE A 173 7.27 3.10 -4.10
N ILE A 174 7.76 2.19 -3.26
CA ILE A 174 8.38 0.93 -3.70
C ILE A 174 7.36 0.04 -4.43
N SER A 175 6.16 -0.12 -3.87
CA SER A 175 5.11 -0.92 -4.51
C SER A 175 4.72 -0.38 -5.89
N TYR A 176 4.50 0.93 -6.01
CA TYR A 176 4.18 1.54 -7.29
C TYR A 176 5.35 1.43 -8.28
N ALA A 177 6.60 1.61 -7.83
CA ALA A 177 7.76 1.39 -8.69
C ALA A 177 7.83 -0.05 -9.23
N GLN A 178 7.53 -1.06 -8.40
CA GLN A 178 7.45 -2.45 -8.81
C GLN A 178 6.32 -2.69 -9.82
N GLY A 179 5.10 -2.18 -9.55
CA GLY A 179 3.96 -2.32 -10.46
C GLY A 179 4.16 -1.63 -11.81
N PHE A 180 4.73 -0.42 -11.82
CA PHE A 180 5.07 0.27 -13.08
C PHE A 180 6.17 -0.43 -13.85
N ASN A 181 7.18 -0.98 -13.17
CA ASN A 181 8.18 -1.84 -13.80
C ASN A 181 7.55 -3.10 -14.42
N GLN A 182 6.58 -3.72 -13.75
CA GLN A 182 5.82 -4.84 -14.31
C GLN A 182 5.06 -4.47 -15.58
N MET A 183 4.38 -3.33 -15.60
CA MET A 183 3.71 -2.85 -16.80
C MET A 183 4.70 -2.56 -17.93
N LYS A 184 5.89 -2.05 -17.61
CA LYS A 184 6.97 -1.83 -18.58
C LYS A 184 7.45 -3.13 -19.22
N GLU A 185 7.82 -4.12 -18.44
CA GLU A 185 8.29 -5.41 -18.95
C GLU A 185 7.20 -6.16 -19.73
N ALA A 186 5.94 -6.09 -19.28
CA ALA A 186 4.81 -6.61 -20.03
C ALA A 186 4.63 -5.87 -21.38
N SER A 187 4.74 -4.55 -21.39
CA SER A 187 4.64 -3.74 -22.60
C SER A 187 5.72 -4.11 -23.63
N LEU A 188 6.95 -4.40 -23.17
CA LEU A 188 8.04 -4.86 -24.02
C LEU A 188 7.77 -6.26 -24.58
N LYS A 189 7.42 -7.23 -23.71
CA LYS A 189 7.15 -8.62 -24.11
C LYS A 189 5.99 -8.73 -25.10
N TYR A 190 4.91 -7.99 -24.86
CA TYR A 190 3.67 -8.07 -25.66
C TYR A 190 3.54 -6.97 -26.72
N LYS A 191 4.57 -6.11 -26.87
CA LYS A 191 4.61 -5.00 -27.83
C LYS A 191 3.38 -4.07 -27.75
N TRP A 192 2.93 -3.77 -26.53
CA TRP A 192 1.73 -2.95 -26.30
C TRP A 192 1.97 -1.44 -26.41
N ASN A 193 3.23 -1.00 -26.31
CA ASN A 193 3.61 0.42 -26.34
C ASN A 193 2.82 1.26 -25.32
N LEU A 194 2.74 0.77 -24.07
CA LEU A 194 2.01 1.44 -22.99
C LEU A 194 2.58 2.83 -22.71
N ASN A 195 1.70 3.80 -22.46
CA ASN A 195 2.05 5.14 -22.02
C ASN A 195 1.82 5.25 -20.50
N PHE A 196 2.90 5.30 -19.73
CA PHE A 196 2.85 5.26 -18.27
C PHE A 196 2.37 6.57 -17.66
N SER A 197 2.62 7.70 -18.32
CA SER A 197 2.05 9.00 -17.90
C SER A 197 0.52 8.96 -18.01
N ASN A 198 -0.02 8.44 -19.13
CA ASN A 198 -1.46 8.26 -19.31
C ASN A 198 -2.07 7.25 -18.33
N ILE A 199 -1.37 6.15 -18.02
CA ILE A 199 -1.82 5.17 -17.02
C ILE A 199 -1.90 5.82 -15.63
N ALA A 200 -0.85 6.53 -15.20
CA ALA A 200 -0.88 7.25 -13.93
C ALA A 200 -2.00 8.30 -13.91
N LYS A 201 -2.18 9.01 -15.02
CA LYS A 201 -3.23 10.04 -15.20
C LYS A 201 -4.63 9.50 -14.93
N ILE A 202 -4.98 8.32 -15.47
CA ILE A 202 -6.32 7.73 -15.29
C ILE A 202 -6.54 7.11 -13.91
N PHE A 203 -5.47 6.82 -13.16
CA PHE A 203 -5.60 6.35 -11.77
C PHE A 203 -5.85 7.50 -10.77
N ARG A 204 -5.72 8.77 -11.16
CA ARG A 204 -5.86 9.92 -10.25
C ARG A 204 -7.27 10.11 -9.69
N ALA A 205 -8.31 9.58 -10.33
CA ALA A 205 -9.68 9.62 -9.82
C ALA A 205 -10.52 8.41 -10.28
N GLY A 206 -11.60 8.14 -9.55
CA GLY A 206 -12.57 7.10 -9.88
C GLY A 206 -12.17 5.66 -9.50
N CYS A 207 -10.87 5.38 -9.35
CA CYS A 207 -10.39 4.07 -8.89
C CYS A 207 -10.11 4.05 -7.38
N ILE A 208 -9.80 2.87 -6.83
CA ILE A 208 -9.58 2.67 -5.39
C ILE A 208 -8.24 3.26 -4.95
N ILE A 209 -7.18 3.07 -5.74
CA ILE A 209 -5.83 3.55 -5.41
C ILE A 209 -5.63 5.06 -5.67
N ARG A 210 -6.72 5.82 -5.88
CA ARG A 210 -6.64 7.24 -6.20
C ARG A 210 -5.98 8.03 -5.07
N ALA A 211 -5.00 8.85 -5.43
CA ALA A 211 -4.15 9.59 -4.50
C ALA A 211 -3.50 10.79 -5.22
N ASN A 212 -3.14 11.84 -4.47
CA ASN A 212 -2.38 12.97 -5.02
C ASN A 212 -1.01 12.52 -5.55
N PHE A 213 -0.40 11.54 -4.88
CA PHE A 213 0.83 10.85 -5.26
C PHE A 213 0.89 10.37 -6.73
N LEU A 214 -0.25 10.02 -7.33
CA LEU A 214 -0.29 9.59 -8.73
C LEU A 214 0.01 10.74 -9.71
N ASN A 215 -0.19 11.98 -9.29
CA ASN A 215 0.22 13.14 -10.07
C ASN A 215 1.75 13.21 -10.18
N ASP A 216 2.48 12.91 -9.11
CA ASP A 216 3.95 12.89 -9.11
C ASP A 216 4.52 11.77 -10.01
N ILE A 217 3.83 10.61 -10.04
CA ILE A 217 4.16 9.53 -10.99
C ILE A 217 3.88 9.97 -12.43
N MET A 218 2.72 10.56 -12.69
CA MET A 218 2.36 11.06 -14.02
C MET A 218 3.40 12.07 -14.53
N LEU A 219 3.79 13.03 -13.69
CA LEU A 219 4.82 14.04 -13.99
C LEU A 219 6.18 13.39 -14.28
N SER A 220 6.56 12.36 -13.51
CA SER A 220 7.81 11.63 -13.73
C SER A 220 7.90 10.99 -15.12
N TYR A 221 6.78 10.54 -15.68
CA TYR A 221 6.71 9.92 -17.01
C TYR A 221 6.34 10.90 -18.15
N MET A 222 6.04 12.17 -17.84
CA MET A 222 5.48 13.12 -18.82
C MET A 222 6.46 13.40 -19.97
N ASP A 223 7.74 13.62 -19.65
CA ASP A 223 8.77 13.92 -20.64
C ASP A 223 9.58 12.69 -21.08
N ASN A 224 9.53 11.60 -20.30
CA ASN A 224 10.26 10.37 -20.58
C ASN A 224 9.44 9.13 -20.23
N ASN A 225 8.82 8.50 -21.23
CA ASN A 225 8.08 7.26 -21.05
C ASN A 225 8.99 6.03 -20.77
N ASN A 226 10.31 6.14 -20.99
CA ASN A 226 11.26 5.05 -20.83
C ASN A 226 12.19 5.27 -19.61
N LEU A 227 11.61 5.64 -18.47
CA LEU A 227 12.35 5.66 -17.21
C LEU A 227 12.96 4.28 -16.91
N ILE A 228 14.20 4.26 -16.41
CA ILE A 228 14.84 3.03 -15.95
C ILE A 228 14.03 2.44 -14.78
N ASN A 229 13.76 3.27 -13.77
CA ASN A 229 12.91 2.92 -12.64
C ASN A 229 12.39 4.22 -12.00
N LEU A 230 11.16 4.18 -11.48
CA LEU A 230 10.52 5.30 -10.79
C LEU A 230 11.35 5.80 -9.59
N LEU A 231 12.01 4.89 -8.86
CA LEU A 231 12.84 5.22 -7.70
C LEU A 231 14.05 6.12 -8.03
N LEU A 232 14.45 6.17 -9.30
CA LEU A 232 15.61 6.94 -9.75
C LEU A 232 15.25 8.36 -10.19
N THR A 233 13.97 8.74 -10.21
CA THR A 233 13.60 10.12 -10.55
C THR A 233 13.89 11.06 -9.38
N PRO A 234 14.22 12.35 -9.65
CA PRO A 234 14.69 13.26 -8.60
C PRO A 234 13.75 13.38 -7.40
N TYR A 235 12.43 13.41 -7.64
CA TYR A 235 11.43 13.51 -6.60
C TYR A 235 11.43 12.29 -5.67
N PHE A 236 11.29 11.08 -6.23
CA PHE A 236 11.25 9.85 -5.42
C PHE A 236 12.60 9.52 -4.78
N GLN A 237 13.71 9.77 -5.49
CA GLN A 237 15.05 9.63 -4.92
C GLN A 237 15.22 10.49 -3.66
N GLY A 238 14.76 11.75 -3.70
CA GLY A 238 14.81 12.65 -2.55
C GLY A 238 14.06 12.10 -1.33
N ILE A 239 12.85 11.57 -1.55
CA ILE A 239 12.03 10.97 -0.49
C ILE A 239 12.70 9.71 0.09
N ILE A 240 13.18 8.81 -0.77
CA ILE A 240 13.85 7.56 -0.34
C ILE A 240 15.06 7.88 0.55
N ASN A 241 15.90 8.82 0.13
CA ASN A 241 17.08 9.23 0.89
C ASN A 241 16.71 9.82 2.26
N LEU A 242 15.60 10.56 2.33
CA LEU A 242 15.12 11.16 3.57
C LEU A 242 14.45 10.14 4.51
N TYR A 243 13.69 9.17 3.96
CA TYR A 243 12.78 8.32 4.74
C TYR A 243 13.32 6.93 5.04
N GLN A 244 14.37 6.47 4.35
CA GLN A 244 14.93 5.13 4.59
C GLN A 244 15.35 4.89 6.05
N LYS A 245 15.78 5.93 6.79
CA LYS A 245 16.13 5.77 8.21
C LYS A 245 14.91 5.46 9.07
N SER A 246 13.77 6.06 8.75
CA SER A 246 12.48 5.79 9.41
C SER A 246 12.04 4.35 9.14
N LEU A 247 12.09 3.89 7.88
CA LEU A 247 11.79 2.50 7.54
C LEU A 247 12.65 1.50 8.32
N ARG A 248 13.97 1.73 8.39
CA ARG A 248 14.87 0.88 9.18
C ARG A 248 14.49 0.85 10.65
N ARG A 249 14.15 2.00 11.25
CA ARG A 249 13.72 2.07 12.66
C ARG A 249 12.40 1.34 12.89
N VAL A 250 11.43 1.45 11.97
CA VAL A 250 10.17 0.72 12.04
C VAL A 250 10.41 -0.79 11.98
N VAL A 251 11.16 -1.27 10.99
CA VAL A 251 11.45 -2.70 10.82
C VAL A 251 12.21 -3.26 12.02
N ILE A 252 13.24 -2.57 12.52
CA ILE A 252 13.99 -3.01 13.72
C ILE A 252 13.06 -3.07 14.94
N THR A 253 12.19 -2.08 15.11
CA THR A 253 11.25 -2.03 16.24
C THR A 253 10.21 -3.15 16.14
N ALA A 254 9.69 -3.43 14.95
CA ALA A 254 8.76 -4.52 14.71
C ALA A 254 9.41 -5.89 15.02
N ILE A 255 10.62 -6.14 14.52
CA ILE A 255 11.40 -7.35 14.80
C ILE A 255 11.62 -7.54 16.30
N ARG A 256 12.07 -6.49 17.01
CA ARG A 256 12.31 -6.55 18.47
C ARG A 256 11.06 -6.88 19.27
N ASN A 257 9.88 -6.47 18.79
CA ASN A 257 8.61 -6.67 19.46
C ASN A 257 7.80 -7.85 18.91
N GLY A 258 8.35 -8.64 17.98
CA GLY A 258 7.69 -9.80 17.41
C GLY A 258 6.44 -9.44 16.60
N ILE A 259 6.45 -8.30 15.91
CA ILE A 259 5.37 -7.86 15.03
C ILE A 259 5.79 -8.10 13.59
N ALA A 260 4.93 -8.79 12.82
CA ALA A 260 5.14 -9.03 11.41
C ALA A 260 4.87 -7.75 10.61
N VAL A 261 5.82 -7.39 9.74
CA VAL A 261 5.76 -6.30 8.75
C VAL A 261 6.37 -6.82 7.43
N PRO A 262 5.67 -7.74 6.74
CA PRO A 262 6.19 -8.53 5.63
C PRO A 262 6.53 -7.73 4.35
#